data_AF-A0A3M0XH88-F1
#
_entry.id   AF-A0A3M0XH88-F1
#
_cell.length_a   1.000
_cell.length_b   1.000
_cell.length_c   1.000
_cell.angle_alpha   90.00
_cell.angle_beta   90.00
_cell.angle_gamma   90.00
#
_symmetry.space_group_name_H-M   'P 1'
#
loop_
_entity.id
_entity.type
_entity.pdbx_description
1 polymer ?
#
loop_
_entity_poly.entity_id
_entity_poly.type
_entity_poly.pdbx_seq_one_letter_code
_entity_poly.pdbx_strand_id
1 'polypeptide(L)'
;SVLRTLNEFKKEGITREELELLLNRLNYIPVFTAHPTESKRRATMENLRRIFETIGELNEAELYQNTYLQEEIIHKLKYQIQTLWKTDEIRRHKPTVEDEIRNGIYYFRQSLFKAIPTVYRYMERAVARNYGEKSFNIPNFMTFGSWIGGDRDGNPYVTHETTEHALYMHARAALYEYQRRIFQLAGQLTHSRYLCNIKQEVLNRVTIVDADLIGMVFKKRADRFRDEPYRRFLYLIHGRLQCNLNYVEGMLNEQPIQKSRFAYQNENELLDDLRLIYDSLCEHGDEDLANADLRDLIRLVETFGFYLMRLDIRQESTVHTKAVADLLKNVNVD
;
A
#
# COMPACT_ATOMS: atom_id res chain seq x y z
N SER A 1 -4.90 13.42 -20.14
CA SER A 1 -5.59 12.60 -19.13
C SER A 1 -6.00 11.29 -19.76
N VAL A 2 -6.16 10.22 -18.98
CA VAL A 2 -6.56 8.89 -19.48
C VAL A 2 -7.83 8.96 -20.34
N LEU A 3 -8.83 9.73 -19.90
CA LEU A 3 -10.07 9.94 -20.65
C LEU A 3 -9.84 10.49 -22.07
N ARG A 4 -8.95 11.48 -22.21
CA ARG A 4 -8.66 12.07 -23.52
C ARG A 4 -8.01 11.05 -24.45
N THR A 5 -7.02 10.30 -23.97
CA THR A 5 -6.32 9.28 -24.75
C THR A 5 -7.27 8.18 -25.20
N LEU A 6 -8.17 7.70 -24.34
CA LEU A 6 -9.15 6.69 -24.74
C LEU A 6 -10.20 7.22 -25.72
N ASN A 7 -10.56 8.51 -25.66
CA ASN A 7 -11.39 9.14 -26.67
C ASN A 7 -10.68 9.20 -28.04
N GLU A 8 -9.37 9.47 -28.05
CA GLU A 8 -8.55 9.48 -29.27
C GLU A 8 -8.48 8.08 -29.88
N PHE A 9 -8.22 7.04 -29.07
CA PHE A 9 -8.23 5.64 -29.51
C PHE A 9 -9.55 5.24 -30.16
N LYS A 10 -10.68 5.61 -29.54
CA LYS A 10 -12.00 5.32 -30.11
C LYS A 10 -12.23 6.02 -31.45
N LYS A 11 -11.73 7.26 -31.61
CA LYS A 11 -11.82 8.01 -32.87
C LYS A 11 -10.95 7.40 -33.97
N GLU A 12 -9.83 6.80 -33.60
CA GLU A 12 -8.93 6.09 -34.51
C GLU A 12 -9.42 4.68 -34.88
N GLY A 13 -10.56 4.24 -34.32
CA GLY A 13 -11.20 2.98 -34.66
C GLY A 13 -10.66 1.77 -33.87
N ILE A 14 -9.91 2.00 -32.79
CA ILE A 14 -9.46 0.93 -31.90
C ILE A 14 -10.70 0.28 -31.26
N THR A 15 -10.81 -1.03 -31.42
CA THR A 15 -11.92 -1.84 -30.90
C THR A 15 -11.76 -2.11 -29.41
N ARG A 16 -12.83 -2.60 -28.78
CA ARG A 16 -12.82 -2.98 -27.36
C ARG A 16 -11.83 -4.12 -27.11
N GLU A 17 -11.83 -5.11 -28.00
CA GLU A 17 -11.01 -6.32 -27.91
C GLU A 17 -9.52 -5.97 -28.05
N GLU A 18 -9.17 -5.04 -28.95
CA GLU A 18 -7.81 -4.52 -29.08
C GLU A 18 -7.38 -3.74 -27.84
N LEU A 19 -8.25 -2.88 -27.29
CA LEU A 19 -7.94 -2.15 -26.07
C LEU A 19 -7.73 -3.09 -24.88
N GLU A 20 -8.57 -4.12 -24.74
CA GLU A 20 -8.44 -5.14 -23.70
C GLU A 20 -7.10 -5.87 -23.81
N LEU A 21 -6.68 -6.26 -25.03
CA LEU A 21 -5.37 -6.85 -25.28
C LEU A 21 -4.22 -5.92 -24.86
N LEU A 22 -4.32 -4.62 -25.20
CA LEU A 22 -3.31 -3.63 -24.86
C LEU A 22 -3.21 -3.42 -23.34
N LEU A 23 -4.35 -3.29 -22.66
CA LEU A 23 -4.39 -3.09 -21.21
C LEU A 23 -3.90 -4.33 -20.46
N ASN A 24 -4.21 -5.54 -20.93
CA ASN A 24 -3.69 -6.79 -20.36
C ASN A 24 -2.18 -6.96 -20.48
N ARG A 25 -1.52 -6.18 -21.36
CA ARG A 25 -0.05 -6.12 -21.50
C ARG A 25 0.57 -4.88 -20.89
N LEU A 26 -0.25 -3.93 -20.44
CA LEU A 26 0.24 -2.69 -19.85
C LEU A 26 0.95 -3.01 -18.53
N ASN A 27 2.19 -2.57 -18.43
CA ASN A 27 2.95 -2.69 -17.20
C ASN A 27 3.74 -1.40 -16.97
N TYR A 28 3.50 -0.77 -15.83
CA TYR A 28 4.14 0.46 -15.39
C TYR A 28 4.81 0.21 -14.05
N ILE A 29 6.15 0.29 -14.03
CA ILE A 29 6.97 -0.02 -12.85
C ILE A 29 7.87 1.18 -12.52
N PRO A 30 7.37 2.19 -11.81
CA PRO A 30 8.22 3.24 -11.25
C PRO A 30 9.20 2.63 -10.25
N VAL A 31 10.49 2.92 -10.44
CA VAL A 31 11.58 2.46 -9.59
C VAL A 31 12.08 3.62 -8.73
N PHE A 32 11.99 3.45 -7.41
CA PHE A 32 12.46 4.43 -6.44
C PHE A 32 13.97 4.34 -6.29
N THR A 33 14.66 5.44 -6.51
CA THR A 33 16.10 5.55 -6.30
C THR A 33 16.38 6.50 -5.13
N ALA A 34 17.46 6.27 -4.40
CA ALA A 34 17.93 7.25 -3.43
C ALA A 34 18.31 8.53 -4.19
N HIS A 35 17.95 9.69 -3.65
CA HIS A 35 18.33 10.95 -4.27
C HIS A 35 19.70 11.37 -3.73
N PRO A 36 20.78 11.34 -4.55
CA PRO A 36 22.15 11.43 -4.07
C PRO A 36 22.50 12.77 -3.39
N THR A 37 21.67 13.79 -3.60
CA THR A 37 21.85 15.16 -3.08
C THR A 37 20.62 15.73 -2.37
N GLU A 38 19.63 14.91 -1.98
CA GLU A 38 18.42 15.45 -1.32
C GLU A 38 18.76 15.97 0.08
N SER A 39 19.13 17.26 0.12
CA SER A 39 19.55 17.99 1.30
C SER A 39 18.40 18.26 2.26
N LYS A 40 17.17 18.28 1.74
CA LYS A 40 15.98 18.63 2.52
C LYS A 40 15.68 17.56 3.55
N ARG A 41 15.63 17.99 4.80
CA ARG A 41 15.24 17.13 5.93
C ARG A 41 13.75 16.82 5.86
N ARG A 42 13.39 15.64 6.36
CA ARG A 42 11.99 15.21 6.49
C ARG A 42 11.14 16.23 7.25
N ALA A 43 11.67 16.81 8.32
CA ALA A 43 10.98 17.85 9.08
C ALA A 43 10.63 19.08 8.23
N THR A 44 11.53 19.50 7.33
CA THR A 44 11.29 20.60 6.36
C THR A 44 10.19 20.21 5.38
N MET A 45 10.23 18.99 4.83
CA MET A 45 9.19 18.51 3.91
C MET A 45 7.80 18.42 4.57
N GLU A 46 7.74 17.93 5.82
CA GLU A 46 6.50 17.89 6.59
C GLU A 46 5.97 19.30 6.92
N ASN A 47 6.85 20.25 7.25
CA ASN A 47 6.46 21.66 7.43
C ASN A 47 5.89 22.26 6.15
N LEU A 48 6.57 22.10 5.02
CA LEU A 48 6.11 22.58 3.72
C LEU A 48 4.77 21.95 3.33
N ARG A 49 4.59 20.65 3.60
CA ARG A 49 3.32 19.96 3.35
C ARG A 49 2.17 20.52 4.20
N ARG A 50 2.39 20.75 5.49
CA ARG A 50 1.38 21.36 6.38
C ARG A 50 0.97 22.75 5.90
N ILE A 51 1.96 23.56 5.49
CA ILE A 51 1.70 24.89 4.92
C ILE A 51 0.88 24.76 3.64
N PHE A 52 1.24 23.86 2.73
CA PHE A 52 0.49 23.61 1.50
C PHE A 52 -0.97 23.21 1.76
N GLU A 53 -1.20 22.28 2.69
CA GLU A 53 -2.56 21.87 3.07
C GLU A 53 -3.36 23.03 3.70
N THR A 54 -2.71 23.82 4.56
CA THR A 54 -3.34 24.96 5.22
C THR A 54 -3.63 26.11 4.24
N ILE A 55 -2.82 26.30 3.20
CA ILE A 55 -3.14 27.22 2.08
C ILE A 55 -4.39 26.73 1.33
N GLY A 56 -4.56 25.41 1.17
CA GLY A 56 -5.78 24.83 0.62
C GLY A 56 -7.02 25.17 1.45
N GLU A 57 -6.94 25.00 2.77
CA GLU A 57 -8.00 25.42 3.71
C GLU A 57 -8.31 26.92 3.58
N LEU A 58 -7.28 27.77 3.42
CA LEU A 58 -7.45 29.22 3.25
C LEU A 58 -8.22 29.54 1.97
N ASN A 59 -7.84 28.94 0.84
CA ASN A 59 -8.51 29.14 -0.44
C ASN A 59 -10.00 28.76 -0.37
N GLU A 60 -10.33 27.68 0.36
CA GLU A 60 -11.73 27.30 0.59
C GLU A 60 -12.47 28.33 1.45
N ALA A 61 -11.85 28.79 2.55
CA ALA A 61 -12.44 29.81 3.42
C ALA A 61 -12.64 31.15 2.69
N GLU A 62 -11.75 31.52 1.77
CA GLU A 62 -11.88 32.66 0.87
C GLU A 62 -13.05 32.50 -0.09
N LEU A 63 -13.18 31.32 -0.72
CA LEU A 63 -14.28 31.01 -1.63
C LEU A 63 -15.64 31.13 -0.95
N TYR A 64 -15.75 30.70 0.30
CA TYR A 64 -16.99 30.78 1.09
C TYR A 64 -17.15 32.08 1.89
N GLN A 65 -16.23 33.05 1.74
CA GLN A 65 -16.25 34.34 2.46
C GLN A 65 -16.35 34.21 3.99
N ASN A 66 -15.76 33.15 4.56
CA ASN A 66 -15.79 32.90 6.01
C ASN A 66 -14.60 33.60 6.68
N THR A 67 -14.77 34.90 6.99
CA THR A 67 -13.71 35.74 7.56
C THR A 67 -13.18 35.27 8.90
N TYR A 68 -14.04 34.73 9.79
CA TYR A 68 -13.61 34.19 11.08
C TYR A 68 -12.64 33.00 10.90
N LEU A 69 -13.00 32.08 10.01
CA LEU A 69 -12.15 30.92 9.70
C LEU A 69 -10.85 31.35 8.99
N GLN A 70 -10.90 32.35 8.12
CA GLN A 70 -9.70 32.91 7.47
C GLN A 70 -8.70 33.44 8.51
N GLU A 71 -9.15 34.19 9.51
CA GLU A 71 -8.27 34.72 10.57
C GLU A 71 -7.59 33.59 11.36
N GLU A 72 -8.33 32.53 11.70
CA GLU A 72 -7.78 31.35 12.38
C GLU A 72 -6.73 30.62 11.50
N ILE A 73 -7.04 30.43 10.21
CA ILE A 73 -6.14 29.78 9.25
C ILE A 73 -4.88 30.62 9.00
N ILE A 74 -5.00 31.94 8.90
CA ILE A 74 -3.85 32.85 8.76
C ILE A 74 -2.97 32.77 10.01
N HIS A 75 -3.55 32.75 11.20
CA HIS A 75 -2.81 32.55 12.45
C HIS A 75 -2.09 31.18 12.46
N LYS A 76 -2.74 30.14 11.94
CA LYS A 76 -2.16 28.80 11.74
C LYS A 76 -0.97 28.81 10.79
N LEU A 77 -1.11 29.43 9.62
CA LEU A 77 -0.02 29.61 8.66
C LEU A 77 1.16 30.35 9.28
N LYS A 78 0.90 31.40 10.07
CA LYS A 78 1.96 32.19 10.72
C LYS A 78 2.85 31.33 11.61
N TYR A 79 2.30 30.52 12.51
CA TYR A 79 3.15 29.69 13.39
C TYR A 79 3.81 28.52 12.64
N GLN A 80 3.20 28.01 11.56
CA GLN A 80 3.81 26.99 10.71
C GLN A 80 5.02 27.56 9.94
N ILE A 81 4.88 28.75 9.36
CA ILE A 81 5.98 29.47 8.69
C ILE A 81 7.09 29.80 9.69
N GLN A 82 6.75 30.24 10.91
CA GLN A 82 7.75 30.47 11.97
C GLN A 82 8.51 29.19 12.35
N THR A 83 7.82 28.05 12.38
CA THR A 83 8.44 26.75 12.66
C THR A 83 9.37 26.36 11.52
N LEU A 84 8.94 26.50 10.25
CA LEU A 84 9.77 26.26 9.08
C LEU A 84 11.03 27.14 9.11
N TRP A 85 10.88 28.45 9.37
CA TRP A 85 11.98 29.41 9.45
C TRP A 85 13.02 29.06 10.52
N LYS A 86 12.58 28.41 11.61
CA LYS A 86 13.45 27.96 12.71
C LYS A 86 13.90 26.51 12.57
N THR A 87 13.55 25.82 11.49
CA THR A 87 13.94 24.43 11.24
C THR A 87 15.14 24.42 10.30
N ASP A 88 16.30 23.93 10.78
CA ASP A 88 17.50 23.79 9.96
C ASP A 88 17.21 22.88 8.75
N GLU A 89 17.31 23.43 7.54
CA GLU A 89 17.02 22.72 6.29
C GLU A 89 18.17 21.82 5.85
N ILE A 90 19.39 22.10 6.31
CA ILE A 90 20.60 21.42 5.88
C ILE A 90 20.83 20.19 6.76
N ARG A 91 21.02 19.04 6.13
CA ARG A 91 21.55 17.86 6.83
C ARG A 91 23.03 18.08 7.14
N ARG A 92 23.38 18.06 8.43
CA ARG A 92 24.78 18.13 8.89
C ARG A 92 25.54 16.81 8.76
N HIS A 93 24.83 15.70 8.68
CA HIS A 93 25.37 14.36 8.48
C HIS A 93 24.78 13.72 7.23
N LYS A 94 25.59 12.91 6.54
CA LYS A 94 25.14 12.13 5.38
C LYS A 94 24.02 11.16 5.81
N PRO A 95 22.93 11.01 5.03
CA PRO A 95 21.88 10.03 5.33
C PRO A 95 22.46 8.63 5.49
N THR A 96 21.93 7.86 6.43
CA THR A 96 22.16 6.41 6.46
C THR A 96 21.28 5.73 5.41
N VAL A 97 21.62 4.50 5.02
CA VAL A 97 20.76 3.68 4.13
C VAL A 97 19.37 3.52 4.73
N GLU A 98 19.27 3.36 6.05
CA GLU A 98 17.98 3.27 6.74
C GLU A 98 17.14 4.56 6.61
N ASP A 99 17.77 5.74 6.70
CA ASP A 99 17.07 7.00 6.48
C ASP A 99 16.53 7.13 5.05
N GLU A 100 17.26 6.64 4.06
CA GLU A 100 16.82 6.60 2.67
C GLU A 100 15.64 5.64 2.48
N ILE A 101 15.68 4.45 3.09
CA ILE A 101 14.56 3.49 3.08
C ILE A 101 13.31 4.12 3.70
N ARG A 102 13.45 4.76 4.86
CA ARG A 102 12.36 5.48 5.54
C ARG A 102 11.77 6.58 4.67
N ASN A 103 12.63 7.32 3.96
CA ASN A 103 12.22 8.37 3.04
C ASN A 103 11.45 7.81 1.83
N GLY A 104 11.88 6.69 1.25
CA GLY A 104 11.15 6.01 0.18
C GLY A 104 9.74 5.62 0.63
N ILE A 105 9.64 4.95 1.78
CA ILE A 105 8.35 4.51 2.37
C ILE A 105 7.45 5.71 2.72
N TYR A 106 8.01 6.85 3.09
CA TYR A 106 7.24 8.03 3.47
C TYR A 106 6.26 8.46 2.38
N TYR A 107 6.67 8.46 1.11
CA TYR A 107 5.80 8.84 0.00
C TYR A 107 4.58 7.93 -0.19
N PHE A 108 4.70 6.64 0.18
CA PHE A 108 3.57 5.71 0.16
C PHE A 108 2.49 6.13 1.14
N ARG A 109 2.91 6.40 2.39
CA ARG A 109 2.02 6.83 3.47
C ARG A 109 1.38 8.19 3.18
N GLN A 110 2.13 9.10 2.57
CA GLN A 110 1.63 10.44 2.29
C GLN A 110 0.69 10.51 1.08
N SER A 111 0.93 9.70 0.04
CA SER A 111 0.22 9.90 -1.23
C SER A 111 -0.11 8.62 -1.99
N LEU A 112 0.81 7.67 -2.14
CA LEU A 112 0.61 6.58 -3.12
C LEU A 112 -0.50 5.62 -2.71
N PHE A 113 -0.65 5.30 -1.42
CA PHE A 113 -1.76 4.46 -0.96
C PHE A 113 -3.14 5.05 -1.24
N LYS A 114 -3.24 6.38 -1.39
CA LYS A 114 -4.49 7.07 -1.77
C LYS A 114 -4.60 7.26 -3.29
N ALA A 115 -3.49 7.61 -3.94
CA ALA A 115 -3.46 7.94 -5.35
C ALA A 115 -3.70 6.71 -6.24
N ILE A 116 -3.13 5.55 -5.89
CA ILE A 116 -3.19 4.36 -6.76
C ILE A 116 -4.62 3.87 -7.01
N PRO A 117 -5.46 3.66 -6.00
CA PRO A 117 -6.86 3.29 -6.26
C PRO A 117 -7.61 4.35 -7.07
N THR A 118 -7.28 5.64 -6.87
CA THR A 118 -7.87 6.74 -7.65
C THR A 118 -7.50 6.65 -9.13
N VAL A 119 -6.24 6.32 -9.45
CA VAL A 119 -5.78 6.12 -10.84
C VAL A 119 -6.52 4.95 -11.49
N TYR A 120 -6.68 3.82 -10.79
CA TYR A 120 -7.46 2.69 -11.29
C TYR A 120 -8.92 3.09 -11.55
N ARG A 121 -9.56 3.80 -10.61
CA ARG A 121 -10.94 4.31 -10.80
C ARG A 121 -11.05 5.27 -11.98
N TYR A 122 -10.06 6.13 -12.22
CA TYR A 122 -10.05 6.99 -13.41
C TYR A 122 -9.91 6.19 -14.70
N MET A 123 -9.10 5.14 -14.71
CA MET A 123 -8.99 4.23 -15.86
C MET A 123 -10.32 3.50 -16.12
N GLU A 124 -10.89 2.87 -15.08
CA GLU A 124 -12.17 2.14 -15.16
C GLU A 124 -13.30 3.03 -15.70
N ARG A 125 -13.44 4.26 -15.15
CA ARG A 125 -14.45 5.23 -15.63
C ARG A 125 -14.20 5.71 -17.05
N ALA A 126 -12.93 5.91 -17.42
CA ALA A 126 -12.57 6.37 -18.76
C ALA A 126 -12.82 5.29 -19.82
N VAL A 127 -12.56 4.02 -19.50
CA VAL A 127 -12.89 2.86 -20.35
C VAL A 127 -14.40 2.72 -20.45
N ALA A 128 -15.14 2.71 -19.33
CA ALA A 128 -16.60 2.57 -19.33
C ALA A 128 -17.28 3.64 -20.20
N ARG A 129 -16.82 4.90 -20.11
CA ARG A 129 -17.36 6.01 -20.89
C ARG A 129 -17.12 5.91 -22.40
N ASN A 130 -16.02 5.28 -22.81
CA ASN A 130 -15.65 5.17 -24.22
C ASN A 130 -16.12 3.86 -24.85
N TYR A 131 -15.99 2.74 -24.15
CA TYR A 131 -16.19 1.40 -24.69
C TYR A 131 -17.42 0.68 -24.10
N GLY A 132 -18.19 1.35 -23.22
CA GLY A 132 -19.40 0.84 -22.59
C GLY A 132 -19.17 0.31 -21.17
N GLU A 133 -20.22 0.33 -20.35
CA GLU A 133 -20.19 -0.23 -18.99
C GLU A 133 -20.00 -1.76 -19.02
N LYS A 134 -19.31 -2.31 -18.01
CA LYS A 134 -18.96 -3.74 -17.92
C LYS A 134 -18.22 -4.28 -19.16
N SER A 135 -17.44 -3.41 -19.82
CA SER A 135 -16.66 -3.77 -21.01
C SER A 135 -15.57 -4.81 -20.68
N PHE A 136 -14.69 -4.56 -19.73
CA PHE A 136 -13.78 -5.60 -19.23
C PHE A 136 -13.16 -5.16 -17.92
N ASN A 137 -12.59 -6.12 -17.21
CA ASN A 137 -11.90 -5.85 -15.96
C ASN A 137 -10.56 -5.19 -16.25
N ILE A 138 -10.31 -4.01 -15.70
CA ILE A 138 -9.00 -3.37 -15.80
C ILE A 138 -7.98 -4.23 -15.05
N PRO A 139 -6.93 -4.72 -15.72
CA PRO A 139 -5.90 -5.52 -15.07
C PRO A 139 -5.07 -4.66 -14.12
N ASN A 140 -4.39 -5.31 -13.19
CA ASN A 140 -3.39 -4.63 -12.36
C ASN A 140 -2.17 -4.33 -13.25
N PHE A 141 -2.00 -3.06 -13.64
CA PHE A 141 -0.95 -2.64 -14.57
C PHE A 141 0.16 -1.84 -13.88
N MET A 142 0.00 -1.46 -12.62
CA MET A 142 1.02 -0.75 -11.84
C MET A 142 1.66 -1.70 -10.84
N THR A 143 2.98 -1.69 -10.78
CA THR A 143 3.76 -2.27 -9.68
C THR A 143 4.89 -1.31 -9.33
N PHE A 144 5.64 -1.55 -8.27
CA PHE A 144 6.68 -0.63 -7.82
C PHE A 144 8.00 -1.35 -7.60
N GLY A 145 9.09 -0.70 -8.00
CA GLY A 145 10.46 -1.12 -7.74
C GLY A 145 11.17 -0.16 -6.80
N SER A 146 12.26 -0.61 -6.20
CA SER A 146 13.17 0.22 -5.40
C SER A 146 14.60 -0.26 -5.57
N TRP A 147 15.53 0.68 -5.66
CA TRP A 147 16.97 0.44 -5.52
C TRP A 147 17.47 0.76 -4.10
N ILE A 148 16.65 1.44 -3.30
CA ILE A 148 17.02 1.92 -1.97
C ILE A 148 17.18 0.73 -1.02
N GLY A 149 18.41 0.47 -0.58
CA GLY A 149 18.77 -0.69 0.25
C GLY A 149 19.11 -1.96 -0.55
N GLY A 150 19.03 -1.91 -1.88
CA GLY A 150 19.35 -3.05 -2.77
C GLY A 150 20.54 -2.79 -3.70
N ASP A 151 20.70 -1.53 -4.14
CA ASP A 151 21.83 -1.11 -4.96
C ASP A 151 23.08 -0.88 -4.10
N ARG A 152 24.07 -1.75 -4.28
CA ARG A 152 25.36 -1.74 -3.58
C ARG A 152 26.54 -1.44 -4.51
N ASP A 153 26.26 -1.07 -5.76
CA ASP A 153 27.27 -0.68 -6.74
C ASP A 153 28.03 0.57 -6.25
N GLY A 154 29.30 0.40 -5.89
CA GLY A 154 30.13 1.47 -5.31
C GLY A 154 29.71 1.98 -3.93
N ASN A 155 28.75 1.33 -3.25
CA ASN A 155 28.26 1.75 -1.94
C ASN A 155 28.45 0.65 -0.87
N PRO A 156 29.55 0.70 -0.08
CA PRO A 156 29.86 -0.33 0.91
C PRO A 156 28.89 -0.33 2.11
N TYR A 157 28.07 0.71 2.27
CA TYR A 157 27.10 0.80 3.37
C TYR A 157 25.83 -0.02 3.11
N VAL A 158 25.62 -0.52 1.88
CA VAL A 158 24.50 -1.40 1.53
C VAL A 158 24.95 -2.86 1.67
N THR A 159 24.81 -3.39 2.88
CA THR A 159 25.12 -4.78 3.23
C THR A 159 23.90 -5.70 3.08
N HIS A 160 24.07 -7.02 3.22
CA HIS A 160 22.93 -7.94 3.17
C HIS A 160 21.92 -7.71 4.31
N GLU A 161 22.39 -7.32 5.50
CA GLU A 161 21.54 -6.96 6.64
C GLU A 161 20.72 -5.72 6.33
N THR A 162 21.30 -4.70 5.69
CA THR A 162 20.53 -3.52 5.29
C THR A 162 19.47 -3.83 4.22
N THR A 163 19.77 -4.76 3.30
CA THR A 163 18.82 -5.24 2.30
C THR A 163 17.67 -6.01 2.94
N GLU A 164 17.96 -6.91 3.89
CA GLU A 164 16.93 -7.63 4.65
C GLU A 164 16.07 -6.67 5.49
N HIS A 165 16.71 -5.71 6.16
CA HIS A 165 16.02 -4.67 6.91
C HIS A 165 15.07 -3.84 6.01
N ALA A 166 15.50 -3.49 4.79
CA ALA A 166 14.66 -2.78 3.82
C ALA A 166 13.40 -3.57 3.46
N LEU A 167 13.53 -4.88 3.19
CA LEU A 167 12.41 -5.76 2.89
C LEU A 167 11.40 -5.83 4.04
N TYR A 168 11.88 -5.96 5.28
CA TYR A 168 10.99 -5.96 6.44
C TYR A 168 10.33 -4.60 6.68
N MET A 169 11.05 -3.50 6.47
CA MET A 169 10.47 -2.15 6.57
C MET A 169 9.37 -1.91 5.52
N HIS A 170 9.56 -2.40 4.30
CA HIS A 170 8.57 -2.38 3.24
C HIS A 170 7.33 -3.20 3.63
N ALA A 171 7.52 -4.46 4.05
CA ALA A 171 6.44 -5.34 4.48
C ALA A 171 5.63 -4.73 5.62
N ARG A 172 6.32 -4.20 6.64
CA ARG A 172 5.71 -3.48 7.76
C ARG A 172 4.80 -2.35 7.28
N ALA A 173 5.28 -1.52 6.34
CA ALA A 173 4.51 -0.39 5.84
C ALA A 173 3.23 -0.82 5.09
N ALA A 174 3.31 -1.87 4.25
CA ALA A 174 2.13 -2.42 3.58
C ALA A 174 1.13 -3.02 4.57
N LEU A 175 1.59 -3.86 5.50
CA LEU A 175 0.74 -4.53 6.50
C LEU A 175 0.01 -3.53 7.41
N TYR A 176 0.69 -2.47 7.86
CA TYR A 176 0.03 -1.41 8.64
C TYR A 176 -1.09 -0.71 7.88
N GLU A 177 -0.89 -0.42 6.58
CA GLU A 177 -1.92 0.22 5.77
C GLU A 177 -3.12 -0.73 5.57
N TYR A 178 -2.88 -2.02 5.34
CA TYR A 178 -3.95 -3.00 5.21
C TYR A 178 -4.74 -3.16 6.50
N GLN A 179 -4.07 -3.27 7.64
CA GLN A 179 -4.75 -3.33 8.94
C GLN A 179 -5.63 -2.12 9.18
N ARG A 180 -5.11 -0.91 8.91
CA ARG A 180 -5.86 0.35 9.04
C ARG A 180 -7.14 0.33 8.19
N ARG A 181 -7.05 -0.08 6.93
CA ARG A 181 -8.20 -0.14 6.01
C ARG A 181 -9.19 -1.24 6.37
N ILE A 182 -8.72 -2.41 6.77
CA ILE A 182 -9.58 -3.51 7.23
C ILE A 182 -10.36 -3.09 8.47
N PHE A 183 -9.72 -2.38 9.41
CA PHE A 183 -10.41 -1.85 10.58
C PHE A 183 -11.49 -0.83 10.20
N GLN A 184 -11.22 0.04 9.21
CA GLN A 184 -12.21 0.98 8.68
C GLN A 184 -13.38 0.27 7.99
N LEU A 185 -13.10 -0.71 7.13
CA LEU A 185 -14.10 -1.55 6.48
C LEU A 185 -14.96 -2.31 7.51
N ALA A 186 -14.37 -2.78 8.60
CA ALA A 186 -15.11 -3.44 9.68
C ALA A 186 -16.08 -2.50 10.42
N GLY A 187 -15.88 -1.18 10.31
CA GLY A 187 -16.84 -0.18 10.77
C GLY A 187 -17.98 0.08 9.79
N GLN A 188 -17.77 -0.19 8.50
CA GLN A 188 -18.72 0.08 7.41
C GLN A 188 -19.58 -1.14 7.04
N LEU A 189 -18.98 -2.34 6.96
CA LEU A 189 -19.64 -3.56 6.51
C LEU A 189 -20.36 -4.29 7.66
N THR A 190 -21.43 -3.68 8.18
CA THR A 190 -22.21 -4.16 9.35
C THR A 190 -23.44 -5.00 8.98
N HIS A 191 -23.48 -5.59 7.78
CA HIS A 191 -24.65 -6.32 7.26
C HIS A 191 -25.09 -7.45 8.18
N SER A 192 -26.40 -7.48 8.45
CA SER A 192 -27.04 -8.52 9.25
C SER A 192 -27.27 -9.77 8.42
N ARG A 193 -26.87 -10.93 8.93
CA ARG A 193 -27.17 -12.25 8.33
C ARG A 193 -28.67 -12.57 8.22
N TYR A 194 -29.52 -11.80 8.90
CA TYR A 194 -30.98 -11.96 8.86
C TYR A 194 -31.64 -11.08 7.81
N LEU A 195 -30.92 -10.08 7.29
CA LEU A 195 -31.45 -9.11 6.33
C LEU A 195 -30.80 -9.24 4.95
N CYS A 196 -29.56 -9.72 4.89
CA CYS A 196 -28.79 -9.83 3.66
C CYS A 196 -28.51 -11.30 3.33
N ASN A 197 -28.58 -11.66 2.04
CA ASN A 197 -28.23 -12.99 1.56
C ASN A 197 -26.71 -13.15 1.47
N ILE A 198 -26.08 -13.42 2.61
CA ILE A 198 -24.62 -13.57 2.72
C ILE A 198 -24.20 -14.94 2.21
N LYS A 199 -23.19 -14.96 1.32
CA LYS A 199 -22.63 -16.16 0.72
C LYS A 199 -22.20 -17.18 1.78
N GLN A 200 -22.55 -18.45 1.57
CA GLN A 200 -22.34 -19.50 2.57
C GLN A 200 -20.86 -19.69 2.92
N GLU A 201 -19.96 -19.49 1.97
CA GLU A 201 -18.53 -19.53 2.16
C GLU A 201 -18.04 -18.48 3.15
N VAL A 202 -18.62 -17.27 3.16
CA VAL A 202 -18.34 -16.23 4.18
C VAL A 202 -18.80 -16.71 5.56
N LEU A 203 -20.01 -17.27 5.65
CA LEU A 203 -20.53 -17.81 6.90
C LEU A 203 -19.64 -18.95 7.44
N ASN A 204 -19.14 -19.81 6.56
CA ASN A 204 -18.22 -20.88 6.92
C ASN A 204 -16.88 -20.33 7.43
N ARG A 205 -16.30 -19.32 6.76
CA ARG A 205 -15.05 -18.67 7.18
C ARG A 205 -15.10 -18.01 8.56
N VAL A 206 -16.28 -17.60 9.02
CA VAL A 206 -16.44 -16.97 10.36
C VAL A 206 -16.93 -17.92 11.44
N THR A 207 -17.40 -19.12 11.06
CA THR A 207 -17.94 -20.13 11.98
C THR A 207 -16.94 -21.25 12.23
N ILE A 208 -16.29 -21.75 11.17
CA ILE A 208 -15.30 -22.82 11.22
C ILE A 208 -13.92 -22.18 11.41
N VAL A 209 -13.69 -21.66 12.62
CA VAL A 209 -12.47 -20.94 12.97
C VAL A 209 -11.84 -21.60 14.19
N ASP A 210 -10.51 -21.70 14.18
CA ASP A 210 -9.73 -22.20 15.31
C ASP A 210 -10.04 -21.38 16.58
N ALA A 211 -10.30 -22.08 17.69
CA ALA A 211 -10.68 -21.46 18.96
C ALA A 211 -9.58 -20.54 19.50
N ASP A 212 -8.31 -20.84 19.25
CA ASP A 212 -7.19 -19.99 19.67
C ASP A 212 -7.19 -18.68 18.88
N LEU A 213 -7.51 -18.72 17.58
CA LEU A 213 -7.65 -17.51 16.76
C LEU A 213 -8.83 -16.66 17.25
N ILE A 214 -9.96 -17.29 17.57
CA ILE A 214 -11.10 -16.59 18.20
C ILE A 214 -10.69 -15.94 19.53
N GLY A 215 -10.00 -16.68 20.40
CA GLY A 215 -9.50 -16.17 21.67
C GLY A 215 -8.52 -15.01 21.50
N MET A 216 -7.65 -15.07 20.49
CA MET A 216 -6.71 -14.00 20.17
C MET A 216 -7.41 -12.73 19.66
N VAL A 217 -8.33 -12.85 18.70
CA VAL A 217 -9.01 -11.71 18.08
C VAL A 217 -10.07 -11.10 18.99
N PHE A 218 -10.93 -11.94 19.57
CA PHE A 218 -12.12 -11.50 20.29
C PHE A 218 -11.97 -11.55 21.82
N LYS A 219 -10.84 -12.06 22.34
CA LYS A 219 -10.56 -12.17 23.77
C LYS A 219 -11.72 -12.89 24.49
N LYS A 220 -12.28 -12.28 25.54
CA LYS A 220 -13.41 -12.82 26.32
C LYS A 220 -14.77 -12.70 25.61
N ARG A 221 -14.85 -12.16 24.39
CA ARG A 221 -16.11 -11.89 23.67
C ARG A 221 -16.20 -12.70 22.38
N ALA A 222 -16.09 -14.03 22.46
CA ALA A 222 -16.08 -14.93 21.30
C ALA A 222 -17.27 -14.72 20.34
N ASP A 223 -18.41 -14.27 20.85
CA ASP A 223 -19.66 -14.08 20.09
C ASP A 223 -19.83 -12.69 19.50
N ARG A 224 -18.83 -11.81 19.65
CA ARG A 224 -18.88 -10.46 19.11
C ARG A 224 -19.10 -10.52 17.58
N PHE A 225 -20.09 -9.77 17.10
CA PHE A 225 -20.46 -9.67 15.68
C PHE A 225 -20.92 -11.00 15.05
N ARG A 226 -21.40 -11.98 15.83
CA ARG A 226 -21.87 -13.27 15.31
C ARG A 226 -22.94 -13.12 14.21
N ASP A 227 -23.79 -12.11 14.32
CA ASP A 227 -24.86 -11.80 13.36
C ASP A 227 -24.46 -10.78 12.29
N GLU A 228 -23.21 -10.28 12.31
CA GLU A 228 -22.62 -9.37 11.32
C GLU A 228 -21.43 -10.06 10.62
N PRO A 229 -21.65 -11.01 9.68
CA PRO A 229 -20.59 -11.89 9.19
C PRO A 229 -19.42 -11.18 8.52
N TYR A 230 -19.65 -10.16 7.68
CA TYR A 230 -18.54 -9.42 7.06
C TYR A 230 -17.66 -8.74 8.08
N ARG A 231 -18.27 -8.05 9.05
CA ARG A 231 -17.55 -7.41 10.15
C ARG A 231 -16.76 -8.43 10.95
N ARG A 232 -17.39 -9.54 11.34
CA ARG A 232 -16.71 -10.63 12.04
C ARG A 232 -15.53 -11.17 11.24
N PHE A 233 -15.70 -11.37 9.94
CA PHE A 233 -14.64 -11.84 9.05
C PHE A 233 -13.49 -10.85 8.98
N LEU A 234 -13.76 -9.56 8.80
CA LEU A 234 -12.73 -8.52 8.78
C LEU A 234 -11.94 -8.43 10.10
N TYR A 235 -12.57 -8.67 11.25
CA TYR A 235 -11.84 -8.78 12.52
C TYR A 235 -10.90 -10.00 12.55
N LEU A 236 -11.30 -11.13 11.97
CA LEU A 236 -10.43 -12.31 11.83
C LEU A 236 -9.27 -12.03 10.88
N ILE A 237 -9.54 -11.44 9.71
CA ILE A 237 -8.52 -11.01 8.74
C ILE A 237 -7.53 -10.06 9.42
N HIS A 238 -8.01 -9.08 10.18
CA HIS A 238 -7.17 -8.16 10.96
C HIS A 238 -6.27 -8.89 11.96
N GLY A 239 -6.81 -9.89 12.67
CA GLY A 239 -6.04 -10.72 13.60
C GLY A 239 -4.94 -11.54 12.91
N ARG A 240 -5.23 -12.12 11.75
CA ARG A 240 -4.24 -12.84 10.93
C ARG A 240 -3.14 -11.90 10.44
N LEU A 241 -3.48 -10.70 9.96
CA LEU A 241 -2.49 -9.69 9.61
C LEU A 241 -1.66 -9.21 10.81
N GLN A 242 -2.25 -9.15 12.01
CA GLN A 242 -1.50 -8.84 13.22
C GLN A 242 -0.42 -9.91 13.48
N CYS A 243 -0.70 -11.18 13.19
CA CYS A 243 0.32 -12.23 13.26
C CYS A 243 1.45 -12.03 12.24
N ASN A 244 1.13 -11.64 10.99
CA ASN A 244 2.15 -11.27 10.01
C ASN A 244 3.00 -10.09 10.49
N LEU A 245 2.35 -9.04 11.02
CA LEU A 245 3.02 -7.84 11.50
C LEU A 245 3.91 -8.13 12.71
N ASN A 246 3.44 -8.92 13.68
CA ASN A 246 4.24 -9.31 14.84
C ASN A 246 5.53 -10.03 14.42
N TYR A 247 5.46 -10.91 13.41
CA TYR A 247 6.64 -11.56 12.85
C TYR A 247 7.61 -10.54 12.26
N VAL A 248 7.12 -9.62 11.42
CA VAL A 248 7.94 -8.57 10.80
C VAL A 248 8.57 -7.64 11.86
N GLU A 249 7.82 -7.24 12.89
CA GLU A 249 8.35 -6.44 13.99
C GLU A 249 9.40 -7.20 14.80
N GLY A 250 9.22 -8.50 15.04
CA GLY A 250 10.23 -9.33 15.69
C GLY A 250 11.55 -9.33 14.90
N MET A 251 11.48 -9.49 13.58
CA MET A 251 12.66 -9.44 12.71
C MET A 251 13.33 -8.06 12.72
N LEU A 252 12.56 -6.97 12.67
CA LEU A 252 13.10 -5.60 12.69
C LEU A 252 13.70 -5.19 14.03
N ASN A 253 13.22 -5.76 15.14
CA ASN A 253 13.69 -5.44 16.49
C ASN A 253 14.76 -6.43 16.99
N GLU A 254 15.35 -7.24 16.09
CA GLU A 254 16.37 -8.26 16.40
C GLU A 254 15.88 -9.28 17.47
N GLN A 255 14.56 -9.50 17.50
CA GLN A 255 13.89 -10.47 18.37
C GLN A 255 13.10 -11.45 17.49
N PRO A 256 13.79 -12.34 16.77
CA PRO A 256 13.14 -13.24 15.82
C PRO A 256 12.15 -14.14 16.55
N ILE A 257 10.89 -14.08 16.14
CA ILE A 257 9.83 -14.95 16.64
C ILE A 257 9.41 -15.92 15.53
N GLN A 258 8.90 -17.09 15.92
CA GLN A 258 8.31 -18.00 14.95
C GLN A 258 7.05 -17.37 14.35
N LYS A 259 6.92 -17.42 13.01
CA LYS A 259 5.70 -16.98 12.33
C LYS A 259 4.52 -17.82 12.82
N SER A 260 3.51 -17.15 13.39
CA SER A 260 2.31 -17.82 13.91
C SER A 260 1.60 -18.62 12.82
N ARG A 261 1.06 -19.78 13.17
CA ARG A 261 0.25 -20.64 12.28
C ARG A 261 -1.00 -19.93 11.72
N PHE A 262 -1.43 -18.84 12.35
CA PHE A 262 -2.58 -18.04 11.91
C PHE A 262 -2.23 -16.93 10.92
N ALA A 263 -0.94 -16.57 10.81
CA ALA A 263 -0.49 -15.58 9.83
C ALA A 263 -0.81 -16.06 8.41
N TYR A 264 -1.15 -15.12 7.52
CA TYR A 264 -1.23 -15.41 6.09
C TYR A 264 0.13 -15.88 5.58
N GLN A 265 0.15 -16.91 4.74
CA GLN A 265 1.40 -17.35 4.13
C GLN A 265 1.92 -16.33 3.13
N ASN A 266 1.03 -15.75 2.33
CA ASN A 266 1.30 -14.74 1.31
C ASN A 266 0.07 -13.83 1.11
N GLU A 267 0.24 -12.80 0.28
CA GLU A 267 -0.79 -11.82 -0.06
C GLU A 267 -1.98 -12.41 -0.83
N ASN A 268 -1.81 -13.53 -1.54
CA ASN A 268 -2.90 -14.14 -2.30
C ASN A 268 -3.97 -14.70 -1.36
N GLU A 269 -3.58 -15.28 -0.22
CA GLU A 269 -4.55 -15.72 0.79
C GLU A 269 -5.39 -14.55 1.35
N LEU A 270 -4.79 -13.36 1.50
CA LEU A 270 -5.53 -12.16 1.87
C LEU A 270 -6.47 -11.72 0.74
N LEU A 271 -5.99 -11.74 -0.51
CA LEU A 271 -6.80 -11.39 -1.68
C LEU A 271 -8.01 -12.31 -1.82
N ASP A 272 -7.85 -13.60 -1.57
CA ASP A 272 -8.94 -14.58 -1.63
C ASP A 272 -10.02 -14.25 -0.58
N ASP A 273 -9.63 -13.95 0.65
CA ASP A 273 -10.56 -13.57 1.72
C ASP A 273 -11.27 -12.23 1.40
N LEU A 274 -10.57 -11.25 0.83
CA LEU A 274 -11.17 -9.96 0.42
C LEU A 274 -12.10 -10.09 -0.80
N ARG A 275 -11.70 -10.88 -1.80
CA ARG A 275 -12.52 -11.16 -2.99
C ARG A 275 -13.77 -11.95 -2.64
N LEU A 276 -13.68 -12.86 -1.67
CA LEU A 276 -14.87 -13.56 -1.17
C LEU A 276 -15.91 -12.59 -0.56
N ILE A 277 -15.46 -11.57 0.17
CA ILE A 277 -16.36 -10.50 0.66
C ILE A 277 -16.93 -9.70 -0.51
N TYR A 278 -16.08 -9.32 -1.48
CA TYR A 278 -16.48 -8.57 -2.67
C TYR A 278 -17.55 -9.30 -3.48
N ASP A 279 -17.30 -10.56 -3.85
CA ASP A 279 -18.23 -11.39 -4.61
C ASP A 279 -19.55 -11.55 -3.88
N SER A 280 -19.49 -11.78 -2.56
CA SER A 280 -20.70 -11.91 -1.76
C SER A 280 -21.52 -10.62 -1.74
N LEU A 281 -20.92 -9.43 -1.65
CA LEU A 281 -21.64 -8.15 -1.71
C LEU A 281 -22.30 -7.95 -3.08
N CYS A 282 -21.58 -8.24 -4.16
CA CYS A 282 -22.11 -8.15 -5.52
C CYS A 282 -23.30 -9.11 -5.74
N GLU A 283 -23.25 -10.33 -5.19
CA GLU A 283 -24.29 -11.34 -5.35
C GLU A 283 -25.65 -10.96 -4.74
N HIS A 284 -25.67 -10.15 -3.67
CA HIS A 284 -26.93 -9.72 -3.04
C HIS A 284 -27.31 -8.24 -3.30
N GLY A 285 -26.63 -7.59 -4.25
CA GLY A 285 -27.02 -6.29 -4.80
C GLY A 285 -26.25 -5.08 -4.27
N ASP A 286 -25.26 -5.29 -3.40
CA ASP A 286 -24.43 -4.22 -2.81
C ASP A 286 -23.13 -3.97 -3.60
N GLU A 287 -23.20 -4.04 -4.94
CA GLU A 287 -22.06 -3.85 -5.85
C GLU A 287 -21.42 -2.46 -5.69
N ASP A 288 -22.20 -1.41 -5.45
CA ASP A 288 -21.68 -0.05 -5.22
C ASP A 288 -20.79 0.02 -3.97
N LEU A 289 -21.17 -0.69 -2.91
CA LEU A 289 -20.40 -0.77 -1.68
C LEU A 289 -19.14 -1.63 -1.87
N ALA A 290 -19.26 -2.73 -2.61
CA ALA A 290 -18.12 -3.57 -2.97
C ALA A 290 -17.07 -2.79 -3.78
N ASN A 291 -17.52 -1.93 -4.70
CA ASN A 291 -16.68 -1.07 -5.55
C ASN A 291 -16.13 0.20 -4.87
N ALA A 292 -16.41 0.39 -3.58
CA ALA A 292 -15.87 1.50 -2.78
C ALA A 292 -14.54 1.13 -2.11
N ASP A 293 -14.43 1.27 -0.78
CA ASP A 293 -13.19 1.10 -0.03
C ASP A 293 -12.64 -0.34 -0.08
N LEU A 294 -13.50 -1.34 -0.30
CA LEU A 294 -13.08 -2.74 -0.43
C LEU A 294 -12.32 -2.97 -1.74
N ARG A 295 -12.86 -2.49 -2.87
CA ARG A 295 -12.16 -2.55 -4.17
C ARG A 295 -10.84 -1.80 -4.14
N ASP A 296 -10.81 -0.64 -3.49
CA ASP A 296 -9.58 0.10 -3.25
C ASP A 296 -8.53 -0.73 -2.50
N LEU A 297 -8.93 -1.42 -1.42
CA LEU A 297 -8.03 -2.29 -0.68
C LEU A 297 -7.53 -3.47 -1.53
N ILE A 298 -8.41 -4.12 -2.30
CA ILE A 298 -8.03 -5.20 -3.22
C ILE A 298 -6.96 -4.70 -4.20
N ARG A 299 -7.18 -3.52 -4.81
CA ARG A 299 -6.19 -2.91 -5.72
C ARG A 299 -4.85 -2.64 -5.05
N LEU A 300 -4.85 -2.20 -3.81
CA LEU A 300 -3.62 -1.97 -3.06
C LEU A 300 -2.87 -3.28 -2.82
N VAL A 301 -3.56 -4.34 -2.39
CA VAL A 301 -2.93 -5.64 -2.16
C VAL A 301 -2.43 -6.25 -3.47
N GLU A 302 -3.16 -6.11 -4.58
CA GLU A 302 -2.69 -6.51 -5.93
C GLU A 302 -1.44 -5.73 -6.37
N THR A 303 -1.39 -4.43 -6.10
CA THR A 303 -0.28 -3.55 -6.52
C THR A 303 0.98 -3.74 -5.67
N PHE A 304 0.80 -3.84 -4.35
CA PHE A 304 1.88 -3.73 -3.37
C PHE A 304 2.23 -5.05 -2.68
N GLY A 305 1.33 -6.05 -2.70
CA GLY A 305 1.52 -7.33 -2.01
C GLY A 305 1.90 -7.17 -0.54
N PHE A 306 2.62 -8.15 0.02
CA PHE A 306 3.22 -8.04 1.37
C PHE A 306 4.64 -7.46 1.35
N TYR A 307 5.09 -6.94 0.21
CA TYR A 307 6.46 -6.49 -0.01
C TYR A 307 6.58 -5.01 -0.37
N LEU A 308 5.45 -4.29 -0.56
CA LEU A 308 5.34 -2.88 -0.96
C LEU A 308 5.94 -2.54 -2.33
N MET A 309 7.22 -2.82 -2.52
CA MET A 309 8.00 -2.60 -3.72
C MET A 309 8.95 -3.78 -3.92
N ARG A 310 9.21 -4.15 -5.16
CA ARG A 310 10.28 -5.10 -5.48
C ARG A 310 11.63 -4.42 -5.27
N LEU A 311 12.50 -5.03 -4.49
CA LEU A 311 13.84 -4.50 -4.23
C LEU A 311 14.82 -5.11 -5.24
N ASP A 312 15.38 -4.28 -6.10
CA ASP A 312 16.38 -4.72 -7.07
C ASP A 312 17.74 -4.84 -6.39
N ILE A 313 18.44 -5.94 -6.62
CA ILE A 313 19.81 -6.15 -6.16
C ILE A 313 20.77 -5.85 -7.30
N ARG A 314 21.67 -4.89 -7.09
CA ARG A 314 22.65 -4.47 -8.09
C ARG A 314 24.05 -4.51 -7.52
N GLN A 315 24.98 -5.12 -8.25
CA GLN A 315 26.39 -5.23 -7.90
C GLN A 315 27.26 -5.22 -9.17
N GLU A 316 28.49 -4.69 -9.08
CA GLU A 316 29.43 -4.69 -10.19
C GLU A 316 29.95 -6.11 -10.52
N SER A 317 30.14 -6.38 -11.81
CA SER A 317 30.58 -7.70 -12.33
C SER A 317 31.92 -8.17 -11.75
N THR A 318 32.82 -7.24 -11.43
CA THR A 318 34.13 -7.52 -10.84
C THR A 318 34.02 -8.23 -9.49
N VAL A 319 33.02 -7.89 -8.66
CA VAL A 319 32.81 -8.54 -7.36
C VAL A 319 32.43 -10.01 -7.53
N HIS A 320 31.55 -10.31 -8.47
CA HIS A 320 31.16 -11.70 -8.79
C HIS A 320 32.36 -12.50 -9.31
N THR A 321 33.16 -11.90 -10.19
CA THR A 321 34.35 -12.54 -10.77
C THR A 321 35.35 -12.92 -9.67
N LYS A 322 35.62 -12.00 -8.74
CA LYS A 322 36.51 -12.24 -7.59
C LYS A 322 35.97 -13.35 -6.68
N ALA A 323 34.67 -13.32 -6.36
CA ALA A 323 34.07 -14.34 -5.50
C ALA A 323 34.17 -15.75 -6.11
N VAL A 324 33.93 -15.89 -7.42
CA VAL A 324 34.09 -17.19 -8.11
C VAL A 324 35.56 -17.62 -8.14
N ALA A 325 36.49 -16.71 -8.45
CA ALA A 325 37.93 -17.03 -8.44
C ALA A 325 38.39 -17.50 -7.04
N ASP A 326 37.92 -16.84 -5.97
CA ASP A 326 38.22 -17.24 -4.61
C ASP A 326 37.63 -18.62 -4.26
N LEU A 327 36.43 -18.95 -4.74
CA LEU A 327 35.83 -20.28 -4.57
C LEU A 327 36.63 -21.36 -5.31
N LEU A 328 36.99 -21.13 -6.57
CA LEU A 328 37.77 -22.07 -7.40
C LEU A 328 39.15 -22.34 -6.79
N LYS A 329 39.83 -21.29 -6.34
CA LYS A 329 41.11 -21.41 -5.64
C LYS A 329 41.00 -22.26 -4.38
N ASN A 330 39.91 -22.14 -3.62
CA ASN A 330 39.69 -22.95 -2.42
C ASN A 330 39.39 -24.43 -2.72
N VAL A 331 38.88 -24.75 -3.91
CA VAL A 331 38.68 -26.14 -4.36
C VAL A 331 39.83 -26.68 -5.22
N ASN A 332 40.97 -25.97 -5.27
CA ASN A 332 42.15 -26.29 -6.07
C ASN A 332 41.85 -26.47 -7.57
N VAL A 333 40.92 -25.69 -8.10
CA VAL A 333 40.69 -25.55 -9.53
C VAL A 333 41.32 -24.22 -9.94
N ASP A 334 42.34 -24.30 -10.81
CA ASP A 334 43.03 -23.13 -11.36
C ASP A 334 42.17 -22.34 -12.35
#